data_AF-A0AAJ0PHR2-F1
#
_entry.id   AF-A0AAJ0PHR2-F1
#
_cell.length_a   1.000
_cell.length_b   1.000
_cell.length_c   1.000
_cell.angle_alpha   90.00
_cell.angle_beta   90.00
_cell.angle_gamma   90.00
#
_symmetry.space_group_name_H-M   'P 1'
#
loop_
_entity.id
_entity.type
_entity.pdbx_description
1 polymer ?
#
loop_
_entity_poly.entity_id
_entity_poly.type
_entity_poly.pdbx_seq_one_letter_code
_entity_poly.pdbx_strand_id
1 'polypeptide(L)'
;MLKIFFASLQILIGFYWAGDMARQNPKINDFVAYLEDGYGSFNDRLRDIKVIEGLNSLKKFYRYISIVSIAAFFIIPKIAGPNRFLAGYLSSIGMVSLFGWFSIKWCMDHKNAITGMRPQVGLMIFGPVILGVFDVILGTSFMATLSQPLYKIATLVGINVPHLTNPVVIGGCLSLVFAIFFLIYYMLTWLVAAPAAFLSAALVLLPVAAARLIHTVAPRKAFVGLTFILFATASFGLLWL
;
A
#
# COMPACT_ATOMS: atom_id res chain seq x y z
N MET A 1 15.41 19.68 24.32
CA MET A 1 15.81 18.57 23.44
C MET A 1 15.86 18.99 21.98
N LEU A 2 14.75 19.41 21.36
CA LEU A 2 14.70 19.78 19.93
C LEU A 2 15.56 21.00 19.55
N LYS A 3 15.57 22.04 20.39
CA LYS A 3 16.47 23.22 20.24
C LYS A 3 17.95 22.85 20.21
N ILE A 4 18.38 21.95 21.11
CA ILE A 4 19.77 21.47 21.19
C ILE A 4 20.14 20.69 19.92
N PHE A 5 19.21 19.88 19.39
CA PHE A 5 19.40 19.14 18.15
C PHE A 5 19.57 20.05 16.93
N PHE A 6 18.72 21.08 16.78
CA PHE A 6 18.88 22.02 15.66
C PHE A 6 20.16 22.85 15.77
N ALA A 7 20.53 23.27 16.99
CA ALA A 7 21.78 23.99 17.22
C ALA A 7 23.01 23.12 16.91
N SER A 8 23.02 21.86 17.33
CA SER A 8 24.12 20.94 17.01
C SER A 8 24.21 20.63 15.51
N LEU A 9 23.07 20.49 14.83
CA LEU A 9 23.01 20.33 13.37
C LEU A 9 23.60 21.54 12.64
N GLN A 10 23.25 22.76 13.05
CA GLN A 10 23.82 23.98 12.47
C GLN A 10 25.33 24.09 12.69
N ILE A 11 25.81 23.75 13.88
CA ILE A 11 27.26 23.75 14.19
C ILE A 11 28.00 22.79 13.26
N LEU A 12 27.49 21.57 13.09
CA LEU A 12 28.08 20.57 12.18
C LEU A 12 28.11 21.05 10.73
N ILE A 13 27.03 21.67 10.25
CA ILE A 13 26.98 22.25 8.90
C ILE A 13 27.95 23.42 8.77
N GLY A 14 28.06 24.27 9.79
CA GLY A 14 29.02 25.37 9.85
C GLY A 14 30.46 24.87 9.76
N PHE A 15 30.80 23.79 10.47
CA PHE A 15 32.11 23.13 10.34
C PHE A 15 32.36 22.58 8.94
N TYR A 16 31.34 22.01 8.31
CA TYR A 16 31.44 21.55 6.91
C TYR A 16 31.68 22.71 5.94
N TRP A 17 30.99 23.84 6.10
CA TRP A 17 31.21 25.05 5.28
C TRP A 17 32.53 25.75 5.57
N ALA A 18 33.05 25.65 6.80
CA ALA A 18 34.41 26.06 7.17
C ALA A 18 35.51 25.17 6.56
N GLY A 19 35.12 24.20 5.72
CA GLY A 19 35.86 23.54 4.64
C GLY A 19 37.39 23.48 4.78
N ASP A 20 38.06 24.60 4.53
CA ASP A 20 39.52 24.73 4.55
C ASP A 20 40.18 24.46 5.90
N MET A 21 39.49 24.67 7.03
CA MET A 21 40.02 24.32 8.37
C MET A 21 39.76 22.85 8.72
N ALA A 22 38.62 22.29 8.32
CA ALA A 22 38.24 20.93 8.67
C ALA A 22 38.94 19.88 7.78
N ARG A 23 39.21 20.22 6.51
CA ARG A 23 39.84 19.32 5.52
C ARG A 23 41.37 19.28 5.58
N GLN A 24 41.99 20.00 6.52
CA GLN A 24 43.45 19.93 6.73
C GLN A 24 43.91 18.55 7.21
N ASN A 25 43.03 17.80 7.89
CA ASN A 25 43.30 16.43 8.25
C ASN A 25 42.91 15.48 7.10
N PRO A 26 43.85 14.71 6.53
CA PRO A 26 43.59 13.85 5.37
C PRO A 26 42.50 12.80 5.67
N LYS A 27 42.43 12.26 6.89
CA LYS A 27 41.38 11.29 7.27
C LYS A 27 39.98 11.92 7.26
N ILE A 28 39.86 13.18 7.66
CA ILE A 28 38.60 13.91 7.66
C ILE A 28 38.22 14.29 6.22
N ASN A 29 39.19 14.69 5.39
CA ASN A 29 38.95 14.98 3.99
C ASN A 29 38.47 13.75 3.22
N ASP A 30 39.10 12.58 3.42
CA ASP A 30 38.68 11.32 2.78
C ASP A 30 37.26 10.92 3.21
N PHE A 31 36.94 11.08 4.50
CA PHE A 31 35.60 10.81 5.01
C PHE A 31 34.53 11.76 4.43
N VAL A 32 34.84 13.06 4.36
CA VAL A 32 33.92 14.06 3.78
C VAL A 32 33.76 13.83 2.29
N ALA A 33 34.83 13.53 1.54
CA ALA A 33 34.76 13.20 0.12
C ALA A 33 33.90 11.95 -0.12
N TYR A 34 34.10 10.89 0.66
CA TYR A 34 33.27 9.69 0.60
C TYR A 34 31.78 9.98 0.85
N LEU A 35 31.46 10.84 1.82
CA LEU A 35 30.08 11.27 2.08
C LEU A 35 29.51 12.11 0.93
N GLU A 36 30.29 13.05 0.38
CA GLU A 36 29.88 13.91 -0.74
C GLU A 36 29.57 13.07 -1.99
N ASP A 37 30.46 12.14 -2.34
CA ASP A 37 30.34 11.28 -3.51
C ASP A 37 29.24 10.22 -3.32
N GLY A 38 29.17 9.61 -2.14
CA GLY A 38 28.13 8.66 -1.76
C GLY A 38 26.74 9.29 -1.81
N TYR A 39 26.59 10.49 -1.24
CA TYR A 39 25.33 11.23 -1.29
C TYR A 39 25.01 11.74 -2.70
N GLY A 40 25.99 12.26 -3.43
CA GLY A 40 25.81 12.74 -4.81
C GLY A 40 25.26 11.64 -5.71
N SER A 41 25.91 10.48 -5.72
CA SER A 41 25.46 9.32 -6.50
C SER A 41 24.07 8.82 -6.09
N PHE A 42 23.72 8.89 -4.80
CA PHE A 42 22.39 8.53 -4.31
C PHE A 42 21.31 9.54 -4.74
N ASN A 43 21.61 10.84 -4.64
CA ASN A 43 20.70 11.91 -5.02
C ASN A 43 20.40 11.89 -6.53
N ASP A 44 21.42 11.65 -7.35
CA ASP A 44 21.25 11.54 -8.81
C ASP A 44 20.38 10.34 -9.17
N ARG A 45 20.60 9.18 -8.55
CA ARG A 45 19.71 8.01 -8.70
C ARG A 45 18.27 8.33 -8.31
N LEU A 46 18.05 9.01 -7.19
CA LEU A 46 16.70 9.40 -6.76
C LEU A 46 16.02 10.38 -7.71
N ARG A 47 16.78 11.35 -8.23
CA ARG A 47 16.28 12.35 -9.17
C ARG A 47 15.77 11.71 -10.47
N ASP A 48 16.51 10.73 -10.97
CA ASP A 48 16.29 10.11 -12.27
C ASP A 48 15.22 9.00 -12.23
N ILE A 49 14.87 8.51 -11.03
CA ILE A 49 13.78 7.54 -10.86
C ILE A 49 12.46 8.12 -11.36
N LYS A 50 11.80 7.38 -12.25
CA LYS A 50 10.41 7.62 -12.62
C LYS A 50 9.51 7.14 -11.48
N VAL A 51 8.45 7.90 -11.17
CA VAL A 51 7.48 7.57 -10.10
C VAL A 51 6.91 6.16 -10.29
N ILE A 52 6.67 5.73 -11.54
CA ILE A 52 6.19 4.38 -11.89
C ILE A 52 7.18 3.29 -11.47
N GLU A 53 8.49 3.52 -11.64
CA GLU A 53 9.54 2.58 -11.23
C GLU A 53 9.65 2.51 -9.70
N GLY A 54 9.56 3.66 -9.03
CA GLY A 54 9.51 3.74 -7.58
C GLY A 54 8.29 3.02 -6.99
N LEU A 55 7.10 3.22 -7.57
CA LEU A 55 5.88 2.50 -7.19
C LEU A 55 5.98 0.99 -7.45
N ASN A 56 6.61 0.57 -8.55
CA ASN A 56 6.85 -0.85 -8.81
C ASN A 56 7.80 -1.49 -7.78
N SER A 57 8.83 -0.76 -7.35
CA SER A 57 9.73 -1.19 -6.29
C SER A 57 9.01 -1.26 -4.94
N LEU A 58 8.21 -0.23 -4.60
CA LEU A 58 7.42 -0.20 -3.37
C LEU A 58 6.37 -1.33 -3.34
N LYS A 59 5.72 -1.62 -4.49
CA LYS A 59 4.83 -2.77 -4.67
C LYS A 59 5.53 -4.09 -4.32
N LYS A 60 6.77 -4.30 -4.81
CA LYS A 60 7.55 -5.51 -4.47
C LYS A 60 7.89 -5.55 -2.98
N PHE A 61 8.29 -4.43 -2.40
CA PHE A 61 8.63 -4.32 -0.99
C PHE A 61 7.45 -4.66 -0.07
N TYR A 62 6.28 -4.07 -0.32
CA TYR A 62 5.04 -4.41 0.40
C TYR A 62 4.66 -5.88 0.27
N ARG A 63 4.85 -6.48 -0.92
CA ARG A 63 4.64 -7.92 -1.10
C ARG A 63 5.55 -8.73 -0.18
N TYR A 64 6.85 -8.43 -0.16
CA TYR A 64 7.80 -9.17 0.69
C TYR A 64 7.49 -9.02 2.17
N ILE A 65 7.22 -7.80 2.65
CA ILE A 65 6.84 -7.57 4.04
C ILE A 65 5.58 -8.36 4.38
N SER A 66 4.54 -8.31 3.55
CA SER A 66 3.30 -9.04 3.83
C SER A 66 3.53 -10.54 4.00
N ILE A 67 4.32 -11.15 3.10
CA ILE A 67 4.64 -12.58 3.16
C ILE A 67 5.43 -12.90 4.43
N VAL A 68 6.48 -12.13 4.72
CA VAL A 68 7.33 -12.35 5.90
C VAL A 68 6.55 -12.16 7.20
N SER A 69 5.76 -11.09 7.31
CA SER A 69 4.96 -10.82 8.50
C SER A 69 3.89 -11.89 8.73
N ILE A 70 3.21 -12.36 7.69
CA ILE A 70 2.22 -13.45 7.81
C ILE A 70 2.92 -14.76 8.19
N ALA A 71 4.04 -15.10 7.57
CA ALA A 71 4.81 -16.30 7.93
C ALA A 71 5.28 -16.24 9.40
N ALA A 72 5.85 -15.10 9.81
CA ALA A 72 6.29 -14.85 11.16
C ALA A 72 5.14 -14.93 12.19
N PHE A 73 3.96 -14.44 11.82
CA PHE A 73 2.76 -14.51 12.66
C PHE A 73 2.40 -15.97 13.03
N PHE A 74 2.56 -16.93 12.12
CA PHE A 74 2.29 -18.34 12.40
C PHE A 74 3.47 -19.09 13.03
N ILE A 75 4.71 -18.70 12.71
CA ILE A 75 5.93 -19.41 13.13
C ILE A 75 6.35 -19.01 14.54
N ILE A 76 6.42 -17.70 14.84
CA ILE A 76 6.99 -17.21 16.09
C ILE A 76 6.25 -17.73 17.33
N PRO A 77 4.90 -17.80 17.37
CA PRO A 77 4.21 -18.36 18.52
C PRO A 77 4.58 -19.82 18.83
N LYS A 78 5.02 -20.59 17.83
CA LYS A 78 5.46 -21.99 18.01
C LYS A 78 6.86 -22.11 18.60
N ILE A 79 7.69 -21.07 18.46
CA ILE A 79 9.11 -21.09 18.89
C ILE A 79 9.28 -20.36 20.22
N ALA A 80 8.72 -19.15 20.34
CA ALA A 80 8.93 -18.25 21.47
C ALA A 80 7.73 -18.19 22.43
N GLY A 81 6.67 -18.97 22.16
CA GLY A 81 5.41 -18.93 22.89
C GLY A 81 4.45 -17.83 22.40
N PRO A 82 3.16 -17.93 22.75
CA PRO A 82 2.14 -16.99 22.30
C PRO A 82 2.30 -15.63 22.97
N ASN A 83 2.60 -14.59 22.19
CA ASN A 83 2.62 -13.19 22.64
C ASN A 83 1.61 -12.37 21.84
N ARG A 84 0.56 -11.87 22.53
CA ARG A 84 -0.54 -11.13 21.91
C ARG A 84 -0.10 -9.82 21.27
N PHE A 85 0.85 -9.10 21.86
CA PHE A 85 1.33 -7.82 21.33
C PHE A 85 2.13 -8.03 20.05
N LEU A 86 3.04 -9.01 20.06
CA LEU A 86 3.83 -9.34 18.88
C LEU A 86 2.95 -9.87 17.74
N ALA A 87 1.98 -10.73 18.06
CA ALA A 87 0.99 -11.21 17.09
C ALA A 87 0.17 -10.05 16.49
N GLY A 88 -0.31 -9.14 17.33
CA GLY A 88 -1.03 -7.93 16.88
C GLY A 88 -0.19 -7.05 15.95
N TYR A 89 1.09 -6.85 16.28
CA TYR A 89 2.02 -6.07 15.47
C TYR A 89 2.29 -6.73 14.10
N LEU A 90 2.61 -8.02 14.08
CA LEU A 90 2.87 -8.77 12.85
C LEU A 90 1.64 -8.84 11.94
N SER A 91 0.46 -9.07 12.54
CA SER A 91 -0.82 -9.03 11.84
C SER A 91 -1.06 -7.67 11.19
N SER A 92 -0.92 -6.59 11.97
CA SER A 92 -1.18 -5.23 11.49
C SER A 92 -0.24 -4.84 10.35
N ILE A 93 1.07 -5.10 10.49
CA ILE A 93 2.06 -4.84 9.43
C ILE A 93 1.78 -5.70 8.19
N GLY A 94 1.46 -6.98 8.38
CA GLY A 94 1.10 -7.88 7.30
C GLY A 94 -0.10 -7.37 6.52
N MET A 95 -1.16 -6.96 7.21
CA MET A 95 -2.39 -6.44 6.61
C MET A 95 -2.18 -5.10 5.91
N VAL A 96 -1.50 -4.15 6.54
CA VAL A 96 -1.19 -2.84 5.93
C VAL A 96 -0.33 -3.03 4.68
N SER A 97 0.67 -3.90 4.73
CA SER A 97 1.54 -4.17 3.58
C SER A 97 0.80 -4.90 2.46
N LEU A 98 -0.06 -5.88 2.79
CA LEU A 98 -0.89 -6.58 1.81
C LEU A 98 -1.87 -5.62 1.15
N PHE A 99 -2.49 -4.73 1.92
CA PHE A 99 -3.39 -3.72 1.44
C PHE A 99 -2.68 -2.70 0.53
N GLY A 100 -1.51 -2.20 0.94
CA GLY A 100 -0.68 -1.31 0.12
C GLY A 100 -0.24 -1.96 -1.19
N TRP A 101 0.20 -3.23 -1.14
CA TRP A 101 0.53 -4.00 -2.35
C TRP A 101 -0.67 -4.14 -3.29
N PHE A 102 -1.81 -4.55 -2.75
CA PHE A 102 -3.03 -4.75 -3.53
C PHE A 102 -3.53 -3.44 -4.12
N SER A 103 -3.51 -2.35 -3.35
CA SER A 103 -3.91 -1.02 -3.78
C SER A 103 -3.07 -0.50 -4.97
N ILE A 104 -1.73 -0.61 -4.89
CA ILE A 104 -0.85 -0.22 -6.01
C ILE A 104 -1.12 -1.13 -7.22
N LYS A 105 -1.23 -2.45 -7.01
CA LYS A 105 -1.52 -3.40 -8.10
C LYS A 105 -2.89 -3.13 -8.75
N TRP A 106 -3.90 -2.81 -7.96
CA TRP A 106 -5.26 -2.52 -8.41
C TRP A 106 -5.31 -1.27 -9.28
N CYS A 107 -4.59 -0.21 -8.88
CA CYS A 107 -4.59 1.06 -9.60
C CYS A 107 -3.67 1.04 -10.84
N MET A 108 -2.49 0.40 -10.76
CA MET A 108 -1.53 0.39 -11.87
C MET A 108 -1.77 -0.73 -12.88
N ASP A 109 -2.10 -1.92 -12.40
CA ASP A 109 -2.24 -3.14 -13.22
C ASP A 109 -3.71 -3.63 -13.23
N HIS A 110 -4.66 -2.69 -13.26
CA HIS A 110 -6.09 -2.93 -13.05
C HIS A 110 -6.66 -4.07 -13.89
N LYS A 111 -6.39 -4.04 -15.20
CA LYS A 111 -6.86 -5.07 -16.15
C LYS A 111 -6.38 -6.46 -15.72
N ASN A 112 -5.10 -6.58 -15.35
CA ASN A 112 -4.51 -7.84 -14.93
C ASN A 112 -5.09 -8.31 -13.58
N ALA A 113 -5.39 -7.39 -12.67
CA ALA A 113 -6.04 -7.69 -11.39
C ALA A 113 -7.45 -8.26 -11.60
N ILE A 114 -8.27 -7.63 -12.45
CA ILE A 114 -9.62 -8.11 -12.78
C ILE A 114 -9.56 -9.45 -13.50
N THR A 115 -8.69 -9.61 -14.49
CA THR A 115 -8.63 -10.88 -15.25
C THR A 115 -8.31 -12.07 -14.38
N GLY A 116 -7.53 -11.89 -13.30
CA GLY A 116 -7.26 -12.95 -12.32
C GLY A 116 -8.49 -13.33 -11.49
N MET A 117 -9.40 -12.38 -11.23
CA MET A 117 -10.62 -12.60 -10.45
C MET A 117 -11.81 -13.07 -11.31
N ARG A 118 -11.75 -12.85 -12.64
CA ARG A 118 -12.82 -13.17 -13.59
C ARG A 118 -13.42 -14.58 -13.43
N PRO A 119 -12.65 -15.69 -13.31
CA PRO A 119 -13.26 -17.01 -13.18
C PRO A 119 -14.04 -17.18 -11.87
N GLN A 120 -13.56 -16.61 -10.77
CA GLN A 120 -14.22 -16.69 -9.46
C GLN A 120 -15.52 -15.87 -9.45
N VAL A 121 -15.46 -14.64 -9.98
CA VAL A 121 -16.62 -13.75 -10.11
C VAL A 121 -17.63 -14.35 -11.09
N GLY A 122 -17.17 -14.89 -12.22
CA GLY A 122 -18.02 -15.56 -13.19
C GLY A 122 -18.74 -16.75 -12.60
N LEU A 123 -18.04 -17.62 -11.86
CA LEU A 123 -18.66 -18.75 -11.18
C LEU A 123 -19.66 -18.30 -10.10
N MET A 124 -19.34 -17.26 -9.33
CA MET A 124 -20.23 -16.72 -8.31
C MET A 124 -21.52 -16.13 -8.92
N ILE A 125 -21.40 -15.38 -10.02
CA ILE A 125 -22.55 -14.75 -10.67
C ILE A 125 -23.35 -15.77 -11.48
N PHE A 126 -22.74 -16.60 -12.31
CA PHE A 126 -23.47 -17.51 -13.20
C PHE A 126 -23.77 -18.88 -12.58
N GLY A 127 -23.07 -19.27 -11.52
CA GLY A 127 -23.25 -20.54 -10.82
C GLY A 127 -24.69 -20.82 -10.38
N PRO A 128 -25.40 -19.88 -9.74
CA PRO A 128 -26.79 -20.09 -9.33
C PRO A 128 -27.74 -20.40 -10.49
N VAL A 129 -27.59 -19.77 -11.65
CA VAL A 129 -28.38 -20.12 -12.85
C VAL A 129 -28.08 -21.53 -13.33
N ILE A 130 -26.79 -21.90 -13.39
CA ILE A 130 -26.35 -23.24 -13.80
C ILE A 130 -26.93 -24.30 -12.84
N LEU A 131 -26.90 -24.04 -11.54
CA LEU A 131 -27.49 -24.92 -10.53
C LEU A 131 -29.03 -25.01 -10.68
N GLY A 132 -29.70 -23.90 -11.01
CA GLY A 132 -31.13 -23.91 -11.33
C GLY A 132 -31.47 -24.75 -12.57
N VAL A 133 -30.61 -24.75 -13.58
CA VAL A 133 -30.76 -25.64 -14.76
C VAL A 133 -30.57 -27.11 -14.36
N PHE A 134 -29.57 -27.40 -13.53
CA PHE A 134 -29.36 -28.76 -13.03
C PHE A 134 -30.52 -29.26 -12.17
N ASP A 135 -31.13 -28.40 -11.34
CA ASP A 135 -32.35 -28.74 -10.59
C ASP A 135 -33.50 -29.17 -11.51
N VAL A 136 -33.67 -28.51 -12.65
CA VAL A 136 -34.68 -28.88 -13.65
C VAL A 136 -34.35 -30.21 -14.34
N ILE A 137 -33.08 -30.45 -14.69
CA ILE A 137 -32.65 -31.67 -15.39
C ILE A 137 -32.68 -32.90 -14.46
N LEU A 138 -32.26 -32.73 -13.20
CA LEU A 138 -32.09 -33.81 -12.22
C LEU A 138 -33.31 -34.00 -11.31
N GLY A 139 -34.28 -33.09 -11.37
CA GLY A 139 -35.47 -33.11 -10.51
C GLY A 139 -35.16 -32.82 -9.04
N THR A 140 -34.10 -32.07 -8.75
CA THR A 140 -33.69 -31.72 -7.38
C THR A 140 -34.31 -30.40 -6.93
N SER A 141 -34.39 -30.20 -5.61
CA SER A 141 -34.97 -29.01 -4.96
C SER A 141 -33.91 -28.13 -4.29
N PHE A 142 -32.68 -28.14 -4.81
CA PHE A 142 -31.53 -27.49 -4.17
C PHE A 142 -31.72 -25.96 -4.09
N MET A 143 -32.10 -25.32 -5.20
CA MET A 143 -32.29 -23.87 -5.28
C MET A 143 -33.47 -23.38 -4.42
N ALA A 144 -34.53 -24.19 -4.33
CA ALA A 144 -35.65 -23.91 -3.42
C ALA A 144 -35.18 -23.94 -1.96
N THR A 145 -34.36 -24.93 -1.59
CA THR A 145 -33.78 -25.03 -0.25
C THR A 145 -32.80 -23.89 0.04
N LEU A 146 -31.93 -23.57 -0.91
CA LEU A 146 -30.92 -22.51 -0.79
C LEU A 146 -31.53 -21.11 -0.62
N SER A 147 -32.70 -20.86 -1.22
CA SER A 147 -33.38 -19.56 -1.15
C SER A 147 -34.27 -19.37 0.09
N GLN A 148 -34.59 -20.44 0.84
CA GLN A 148 -35.43 -20.34 2.05
C GLN A 148 -34.94 -19.32 3.10
N PRO A 149 -33.64 -19.24 3.45
CA PRO A 149 -33.15 -18.24 4.40
C PRO A 149 -33.41 -16.81 3.93
N LEU A 150 -33.33 -16.55 2.62
CA LEU A 150 -33.57 -15.23 2.05
C LEU A 150 -35.04 -14.83 2.17
N TYR A 151 -35.96 -15.76 1.94
CA TYR A 151 -37.39 -15.52 2.18
C TYR A 151 -37.68 -15.20 3.65
N LYS A 152 -37.08 -15.93 4.59
CA LYS A 152 -37.23 -15.66 6.03
C LYS A 152 -36.73 -14.27 6.40
N ILE A 153 -35.56 -13.87 5.88
CA ILE A 153 -35.01 -12.52 6.10
C ILE A 153 -35.95 -11.45 5.53
N ALA A 154 -36.46 -11.64 4.30
CA ALA A 154 -37.38 -10.69 3.69
C ALA A 154 -38.67 -10.50 4.51
N THR A 155 -39.24 -11.60 5.02
CA THR A 155 -40.43 -11.53 5.89
C THR A 155 -40.17 -10.81 7.21
N LEU A 156 -38.98 -10.97 7.82
CA LEU A 156 -38.60 -10.25 9.04
C LEU A 156 -38.49 -8.74 8.82
N VAL A 157 -38.11 -8.31 7.61
CA VAL A 157 -38.01 -6.90 7.21
C VAL A 157 -39.36 -6.34 6.74
N GLY A 158 -40.42 -7.16 6.74
CA GLY A 158 -41.76 -6.77 6.29
C GLY A 158 -41.92 -6.72 4.77
N ILE A 159 -41.00 -7.31 4.01
CA ILE A 159 -41.04 -7.36 2.54
C ILE A 159 -41.73 -8.66 2.11
N ASN A 160 -42.91 -8.55 1.52
CA ASN A 160 -43.63 -9.68 0.93
C ASN A 160 -43.05 -10.00 -0.46
N VAL A 161 -42.13 -10.96 -0.51
CA VAL A 161 -41.58 -11.49 -1.76
C VAL A 161 -42.41 -12.69 -2.21
N PRO A 162 -42.90 -12.74 -3.46
CA PRO A 162 -43.64 -13.90 -3.96
C PRO A 162 -42.74 -15.14 -3.94
N HIS A 163 -43.30 -16.28 -3.50
CA HIS A 163 -42.59 -17.55 -3.54
C HIS A 163 -42.42 -18.00 -4.98
N LEU A 164 -41.16 -18.04 -5.43
CA LEU A 164 -40.80 -18.49 -6.76
C LEU A 164 -40.72 -20.02 -6.74
N THR A 165 -41.31 -20.67 -7.75
CA THR A 165 -41.31 -22.13 -7.90
C THR A 165 -40.33 -22.62 -8.94
N ASN A 166 -39.93 -21.76 -9.89
CA ASN A 166 -39.01 -22.12 -10.96
C ASN A 166 -37.54 -22.01 -10.50
N PRO A 167 -36.77 -23.12 -10.43
CA PRO A 167 -35.38 -23.12 -9.95
C PRO A 167 -34.44 -22.21 -10.75
N VAL A 168 -34.67 -22.08 -12.06
CA VAL A 168 -33.87 -21.22 -12.95
C VAL A 168 -34.12 -19.74 -12.62
N VAL A 169 -35.37 -19.38 -12.32
CA VAL A 169 -35.72 -18.01 -11.93
C VAL A 169 -35.13 -17.67 -10.56
N ILE A 170 -35.19 -18.59 -9.60
CA ILE A 170 -34.51 -18.45 -8.30
C ILE A 170 -33.00 -18.24 -8.51
N GLY A 171 -32.39 -19.04 -9.39
CA GLY A 171 -31.00 -18.87 -9.80
C GLY A 171 -30.70 -17.50 -10.39
N GLY A 172 -31.53 -17.02 -11.32
CA GLY A 172 -31.41 -15.69 -11.91
C GLY A 172 -31.47 -14.57 -10.87
N CYS A 173 -32.39 -14.67 -9.90
CA CYS A 173 -32.48 -13.70 -8.80
C CYS A 173 -31.23 -13.72 -7.91
N LEU A 174 -30.74 -14.90 -7.52
CA LEU A 174 -29.52 -15.04 -6.72
C LEU A 174 -28.28 -14.51 -7.46
N SER A 175 -28.18 -14.80 -8.75
CA SER A 175 -27.14 -14.30 -9.64
C SER A 175 -27.14 -12.77 -9.71
N LEU A 176 -28.32 -12.16 -9.81
CA LEU A 176 -28.48 -10.71 -9.79
C LEU A 176 -28.05 -10.11 -8.45
N VAL A 177 -28.42 -10.75 -7.33
CA VAL A 177 -27.95 -10.35 -5.99
C VAL A 177 -26.42 -10.40 -5.91
N PHE A 178 -25.79 -11.48 -6.35
CA PHE A 178 -24.32 -11.58 -6.37
C PHE A 178 -23.65 -10.56 -7.29
N ALA A 179 -24.27 -10.26 -8.44
CA ALA A 179 -23.77 -9.22 -9.35
C ALA A 179 -23.82 -7.83 -8.69
N ILE A 180 -24.90 -7.51 -7.97
CA ILE A 180 -25.02 -6.25 -7.20
C ILE A 180 -23.96 -6.20 -6.10
N PHE A 181 -23.79 -7.27 -5.31
CA PHE A 181 -22.76 -7.33 -4.29
C PHE A 181 -21.36 -7.15 -4.87
N PHE A 182 -21.07 -7.76 -6.02
CA PHE A 182 -19.80 -7.59 -6.71
C PHE A 182 -19.61 -6.14 -7.18
N LEU A 183 -20.64 -5.49 -7.73
CA LEU A 183 -20.58 -4.09 -8.14
C LEU A 183 -20.28 -3.18 -6.93
N ILE A 184 -20.98 -3.39 -5.81
CA ILE A 184 -20.74 -2.64 -4.58
C ILE A 184 -19.31 -2.88 -4.08
N TYR A 185 -18.87 -4.13 -4.01
CA TYR A 185 -17.51 -4.49 -3.62
C TYR A 185 -16.46 -3.84 -4.51
N TYR A 186 -16.68 -3.80 -5.82
CA TYR A 186 -15.81 -3.17 -6.79
C TYR A 186 -15.68 -1.66 -6.55
N MET A 187 -16.82 -0.98 -6.32
CA MET A 187 -16.84 0.46 -6.03
C MET A 187 -16.15 0.78 -4.70
N LEU A 188 -16.43 -0.01 -3.65
CA LEU A 188 -15.76 0.12 -2.35
C LEU A 188 -14.26 -0.13 -2.48
N THR A 189 -13.85 -1.12 -3.28
CA THR A 189 -12.43 -1.41 -3.51
C THR A 189 -11.73 -0.21 -4.14
N TRP A 190 -12.33 0.44 -5.15
CA TRP A 190 -11.78 1.68 -5.71
C TRP A 190 -11.71 2.81 -4.68
N LEU A 191 -12.77 3.00 -3.88
CA LEU A 191 -12.86 4.05 -2.88
C LEU A 191 -11.74 3.95 -1.84
N VAL A 192 -11.35 2.74 -1.44
CA VAL A 192 -10.29 2.54 -0.44
C VAL A 192 -8.91 2.38 -1.09
N ALA A 193 -8.82 1.70 -2.23
CA ALA A 193 -7.54 1.46 -2.91
C ALA A 193 -6.94 2.71 -3.52
N ALA A 194 -7.74 3.62 -4.11
CA ALA A 194 -7.21 4.81 -4.76
C ALA A 194 -6.50 5.76 -3.77
N PRO A 195 -7.08 6.12 -2.59
CA PRO A 195 -6.38 6.92 -1.60
C PRO A 195 -5.08 6.26 -1.11
N ALA A 196 -5.09 4.95 -0.87
CA ALA A 196 -3.89 4.24 -0.42
C ALA A 196 -2.78 4.20 -1.49
N ALA A 197 -3.15 4.09 -2.77
CA ALA A 197 -2.21 4.14 -3.88
C ALA A 197 -1.65 5.56 -4.03
N PHE A 198 -2.49 6.58 -3.86
CA PHE A 198 -2.07 7.97 -3.87
C PHE A 198 -1.09 8.28 -2.73
N LEU A 199 -1.37 7.81 -1.50
CA LEU A 199 -0.44 7.93 -0.38
C LEU A 199 0.89 7.23 -0.65
N SER A 200 0.84 6.04 -1.26
CA SER A 200 2.05 5.30 -1.68
C SER A 200 2.83 6.06 -2.75
N ALA A 201 2.14 6.68 -3.71
CA ALA A 201 2.75 7.51 -4.73
C ALA A 201 3.38 8.78 -4.13
N ALA A 202 2.71 9.42 -3.17
CA ALA A 202 3.26 10.56 -2.43
C ALA A 202 4.52 10.17 -1.65
N LEU A 203 4.52 9.00 -1.01
CA LEU A 203 5.69 8.47 -0.29
C LEU A 203 6.91 8.26 -1.20
N VAL A 204 6.69 7.87 -2.46
CA VAL A 204 7.74 7.77 -3.49
C VAL A 204 8.11 9.15 -4.06
N LEU A 205 7.12 10.01 -4.26
CA LEU A 205 7.30 11.30 -4.92
C LEU A 205 8.02 12.31 -4.01
N LEU A 206 7.81 12.26 -2.69
CA LEU A 206 8.48 13.12 -1.72
C LEU A 206 10.02 13.06 -1.81
N PRO A 207 10.68 11.89 -1.69
CA PRO A 207 12.13 11.82 -1.80
C PRO A 207 12.64 12.19 -3.20
N VAL A 208 11.90 11.86 -4.26
CA VAL A 208 12.26 12.25 -5.65
C VAL A 208 12.18 13.76 -5.83
N ALA A 209 11.12 14.40 -5.32
CA ALA A 209 10.94 15.85 -5.35
C ALA A 209 12.00 16.55 -4.50
N ALA A 210 12.32 16.02 -3.32
CA ALA A 210 13.40 16.52 -2.47
C ALA A 210 14.76 16.44 -3.21
N ALA A 211 15.07 15.31 -3.84
CA ALA A 211 16.31 15.14 -4.61
C ALA A 211 16.41 16.12 -5.79
N ARG A 212 15.30 16.37 -6.49
CA ARG A 212 15.20 17.39 -7.54
C ARG A 212 15.40 18.80 -7.00
N LEU A 213 14.81 19.11 -5.84
CA LEU A 213 14.97 20.41 -5.18
C LEU A 213 16.42 20.64 -4.76
N ILE A 214 17.06 19.65 -4.14
CA ILE A 214 18.49 19.69 -3.78
C ILE A 214 19.37 19.97 -5.01
N HIS A 215 19.08 19.32 -6.13
CA HIS A 215 19.77 19.57 -7.39
C HIS A 215 19.50 20.98 -7.95
N THR A 216 18.30 21.54 -7.76
CA THR A 216 18.03 22.94 -8.16
C THR A 216 18.79 23.96 -7.32
N VAL A 217 18.99 23.69 -6.02
CA VAL A 217 19.74 24.57 -5.11
C VAL A 217 21.25 24.50 -5.39
N ALA A 218 21.78 23.30 -5.67
CA ALA A 218 23.21 23.11 -5.96
C ALA A 218 23.45 22.05 -7.05
N PRO A 219 23.44 22.43 -8.35
CA PRO A 219 23.47 21.48 -9.47
C PRO A 219 24.83 20.78 -9.67
N ARG A 220 25.92 21.31 -9.09
CA ARG A 220 27.27 20.72 -9.20
C ARG A 220 27.67 19.87 -7.99
N LYS A 221 27.03 20.08 -6.83
CA LYS A 221 27.34 19.40 -5.57
C LYS A 221 26.06 19.19 -4.76
N ALA A 222 25.38 18.06 -4.96
CA ALA A 222 24.12 17.76 -4.28
C ALA A 222 24.23 17.81 -2.74
N PHE A 223 25.38 17.38 -2.18
CA PHE A 223 25.60 17.42 -0.74
C PHE A 223 25.60 18.86 -0.18
N VAL A 224 26.17 19.82 -0.92
CA VAL A 224 26.12 21.25 -0.56
C VAL A 224 24.67 21.73 -0.55
N GLY A 225 23.87 21.37 -1.56
CA GLY A 225 22.44 21.70 -1.62
C GLY A 225 21.64 21.15 -0.43
N LEU A 226 21.92 19.90 -0.04
CA LEU A 226 21.34 19.29 1.16
C LEU A 226 21.72 20.09 2.43
N THR A 227 23.00 20.41 2.61
CA THR A 227 23.45 21.16 3.79
C THR A 227 22.82 22.55 3.88
N PHE A 228 22.60 23.23 2.75
CA PHE A 228 21.88 24.50 2.68
C PHE A 228 20.42 24.37 3.13
N ILE A 229 19.71 23.37 2.62
CA ILE A 229 18.31 23.12 2.99
C ILE A 229 18.20 22.80 4.48
N LEU A 230 19.05 21.89 4.97
CA LEU A 230 19.10 21.50 6.38
C LEU A 230 19.41 22.71 7.27
N PHE A 231 20.38 23.53 6.89
CA PHE A 231 20.73 24.75 7.63
C PHE A 231 19.56 25.73 7.69
N ALA A 232 18.89 25.99 6.56
CA ALA A 232 17.72 26.84 6.51
C ALA A 232 16.59 26.30 7.40
N THR A 233 16.27 25.01 7.30
CA THR A 233 15.23 24.39 8.14
C THR A 233 15.58 24.42 9.63
N ALA A 234 16.84 24.21 9.99
CA ALA A 234 17.29 24.30 11.38
C ALA A 234 17.22 25.73 11.90
N SER A 235 17.59 26.73 11.09
CA SER A 235 17.47 28.16 11.43
C SER A 235 16.02 28.57 11.67
N PHE A 236 15.10 28.19 10.77
CA PHE A 236 13.68 28.47 10.95
C PHE A 236 13.10 27.73 12.16
N GLY A 237 13.49 26.46 12.37
CA GLY A 237 13.07 25.67 13.54
C GLY A 237 13.52 26.28 14.86
N LEU A 238 14.74 26.82 14.92
CA LEU A 238 15.27 27.52 16.10
C LEU A 238 14.59 28.85 16.37
N LEU A 239 14.16 29.57 15.33
CA LEU A 239 13.40 30.82 15.47
C LEU A 239 11.98 30.60 16.00
N TRP A 240 11.40 29.43 15.73
CA TRP A 240 10.03 29.08 16.13
C TRP A 240 9.91 28.42 17.52
N LEU A 241 10.99 27.80 18.02
CA LEU A 241 11.08 27.15 19.34
C LEU A 241 11.58 28.11 20.42
#